data_AF-A0A1B2DJ08-F1
#
_entry.id   AF-A0A1B2DJ08-F1
#
_cell.length_a   1.000
_cell.length_b   1.000
_cell.length_c   1.000
_cell.angle_alpha   90.00
_cell.angle_beta   90.00
_cell.angle_gamma   90.00
#
_symmetry.space_group_name_H-M   'P 1'
#
loop_
_entity.id
_entity.type
_entity.pdbx_description
1 polymer ?
#
loop_
_entity_poly.entity_id
_entity_poly.type
_entity_poly.pdbx_seq_one_letter_code
_entity_poly.pdbx_strand_id
1 'polypeptide(L)'
;MSVKMTVRELLDLWREDDFVINGVTYTIVECGDWDGAGEKYQSLYVIFTNGERNYRGTITRSGSYFSDWHYEDYGDADIEEVRKVERTYTVEEWRAV
;
A
#
# COMPACT_ATOMS: atom_id res chain seq x y z
N MET A 1 -14.53 -12.18 -2.85
CA MET A 1 -14.97 -11.56 -1.59
C MET A 1 -14.23 -10.25 -1.48
N SER A 2 -14.93 -9.13 -1.27
CA SER A 2 -14.27 -7.86 -0.97
C SER A 2 -13.79 -7.93 0.49
N VAL A 3 -12.49 -7.71 0.70
CA VAL A 3 -11.92 -7.61 2.06
C VAL A 3 -12.42 -6.31 2.66
N LYS A 4 -12.98 -6.39 3.86
CA LYS A 4 -13.37 -5.21 4.64
C LYS A 4 -12.42 -5.08 5.81
N MET A 5 -11.69 -3.98 5.83
CA MET A 5 -10.86 -3.55 6.95
C MET A 5 -10.91 -2.03 7.05
N THR A 6 -10.70 -1.51 8.24
CA THR A 6 -10.58 -0.08 8.50
C THR A 6 -9.21 0.43 8.08
N VAL A 7 -9.08 1.75 7.88
CA VAL A 7 -7.78 2.36 7.58
C VAL A 7 -6.78 2.12 8.72
N ARG A 8 -7.28 2.06 9.96
CA ARG A 8 -6.46 1.75 11.14
C ARG A 8 -5.92 0.32 11.12
N GLU A 9 -6.73 -0.67 10.77
CA GLU A 9 -6.26 -2.05 10.63
C GLU A 9 -5.25 -2.20 9.48
N LEU A 10 -5.43 -1.46 8.39
CA LEU A 10 -4.44 -1.41 7.31
C LEU A 10 -3.12 -0.75 7.77
N LEU A 11 -3.19 0.28 8.60
CA LEU A 11 -2.02 0.93 9.21
C LEU A 11 -1.28 0.00 10.18
N ASP A 12 -2.03 -0.76 11.00
CA ASP A 12 -1.44 -1.73 11.92
C ASP A 12 -0.75 -2.85 11.13
N LEU A 13 -1.39 -3.37 10.06
CA LEU A 13 -0.76 -4.30 9.13
C LEU A 13 0.52 -3.73 8.51
N TRP A 14 0.51 -2.48 8.06
CA TRP A 14 1.68 -1.83 7.47
C TRP A 14 2.84 -1.64 8.46
N ARG A 15 2.56 -1.51 9.76
CA ARG A 15 3.57 -1.31 10.81
C ARG A 15 4.18 -2.60 11.33
N GLU A 16 3.37 -3.65 11.44
CA GLU A 16 3.73 -4.92 12.09
C GLU A 16 4.10 -6.03 11.07
N ASP A 17 4.04 -5.75 9.76
CA ASP A 17 4.24 -6.68 8.62
C ASP A 17 3.23 -7.85 8.51
N ASP A 18 2.67 -8.29 9.63
CA ASP A 18 1.56 -9.24 9.71
C ASP A 18 0.47 -8.80 10.69
N PHE A 19 -0.79 -9.08 10.37
CA PHE A 19 -1.91 -8.71 11.22
C PHE A 19 -3.11 -9.64 11.03
N VAL A 20 -3.80 -9.95 12.13
CA VAL A 20 -4.96 -10.86 12.11
C VAL A 20 -6.26 -10.07 12.19
N ILE A 21 -7.07 -10.18 11.15
CA ILE A 21 -8.37 -9.52 11.04
C ILE A 21 -9.44 -10.60 10.87
N ASN A 22 -10.42 -10.64 11.77
CA ASN A 22 -11.50 -11.62 11.74
C ASN A 22 -11.03 -13.09 11.63
N GLY A 23 -9.90 -13.43 12.25
CA GLY A 23 -9.33 -14.78 12.22
C GLY A 23 -8.56 -15.15 10.95
N VAL A 24 -8.36 -14.20 10.03
CA VAL A 24 -7.52 -14.36 8.84
C VAL A 24 -6.22 -13.58 9.05
N THR A 25 -5.08 -14.25 8.89
CA THR A 25 -3.77 -13.60 8.89
C THR A 25 -3.52 -12.96 7.54
N TYR A 26 -3.25 -11.66 7.56
CA TYR A 26 -2.76 -10.92 6.40
C TYR A 26 -1.28 -10.61 6.57
N THR A 27 -0.52 -10.68 5.48
CA THR A 27 0.92 -10.40 5.47
C THR A 27 1.27 -9.51 4.30
N ILE A 28 2.18 -8.55 4.51
CA ILE A 28 2.66 -7.67 3.46
C ILE A 28 3.46 -8.47 2.41
N VAL A 29 3.19 -8.19 1.14
CA VAL A 29 3.92 -8.71 -0.02
C VAL A 29 4.86 -7.64 -0.58
N GLU A 30 4.37 -6.41 -0.67
CA GLU A 30 5.10 -5.28 -1.27
C GLU A 30 4.53 -3.96 -0.74
N CYS A 31 5.39 -2.97 -0.53
CA CYS A 31 5.00 -1.62 -0.14
C CYS A 31 5.63 -0.62 -1.11
N GLY A 32 4.87 0.42 -1.46
CA GLY A 32 5.41 1.58 -2.16
C GLY A 32 6.12 2.54 -1.22
N ASP A 33 6.87 3.45 -1.83
CA ASP A 33 7.36 4.64 -1.16
C ASP A 33 6.21 5.65 -0.94
N TRP A 34 6.47 6.64 -0.08
CA TRP A 34 5.57 7.78 0.08
C TRP A 34 5.61 8.67 -1.17
N ASP A 35 4.54 8.61 -1.95
CA ASP A 35 4.27 9.57 -3.02
C ASP A 35 4.00 10.96 -2.43
N GLY A 36 4.48 12.01 -3.12
CA GLY A 36 4.39 13.38 -2.64
C GLY A 36 5.44 13.73 -1.59
N ALA A 37 6.64 13.11 -1.64
CA ALA A 37 7.73 13.42 -0.72
C ALA A 37 8.04 14.94 -0.66
N GLY A 38 7.84 15.53 0.52
CA GLY A 38 7.98 16.97 0.78
C GLY A 38 6.73 17.81 0.58
N GLU A 39 5.64 17.23 0.10
CA GLU A 39 4.32 17.85 0.05
C GLU A 39 3.57 17.65 1.37
N LYS A 40 2.53 18.46 1.57
CA LYS A 40 1.70 18.40 2.78
C LYS A 40 0.92 17.10 2.91
N TYR A 41 0.53 16.50 1.79
CA TYR A 41 -0.28 15.29 1.72
C TYR A 41 0.53 14.21 1.02
N GLN A 42 0.60 13.03 1.62
CA GLN A 42 1.38 11.92 1.11
C GLN A 42 0.55 10.65 1.17
N SER A 43 0.83 9.75 0.24
CA SER A 43 0.20 8.44 0.18
C SER A 43 1.22 7.36 -0.13
N LEU A 44 0.98 6.14 0.34
CA LEU A 44 1.67 4.97 -0.16
C LEU A 44 0.68 3.85 -0.40
N TYR A 45 1.05 2.90 -1.25
CA TYR A 45 0.30 1.67 -1.43
C TYR A 45 0.91 0.53 -0.62
N VAL A 46 0.06 -0.39 -0.17
CA VAL A 46 0.44 -1.63 0.50
C VAL A 46 -0.22 -2.78 -0.25
N ILE A 47 0.58 -3.72 -0.74
CA ILE A 47 0.11 -5.00 -1.28
C ILE A 47 0.27 -6.05 -0.19
N PHE A 48 -0.80 -6.76 0.11
CA PHE A 48 -0.83 -7.78 1.16
C PHE A 48 -1.63 -9.01 0.72
N THR A 49 -1.44 -10.13 1.40
CA THR A 49 -2.07 -11.41 1.06
C THR A 49 -2.68 -12.08 2.27
N ASN A 50 -3.76 -12.84 2.05
CA ASN A 50 -4.31 -13.79 3.02
C ASN A 50 -3.84 -15.23 2.78
N GLY A 51 -2.84 -15.44 1.91
CA GLY A 51 -2.36 -16.75 1.48
C GLY A 51 -3.07 -17.32 0.23
N GLU A 52 -4.25 -16.81 -0.13
CA GLU A 52 -4.99 -17.25 -1.33
C GLU A 52 -5.03 -16.18 -2.42
N ARG A 53 -5.18 -14.91 -2.03
CA ARG A 53 -5.35 -13.76 -2.92
C ARG A 53 -4.45 -12.62 -2.46
N ASN A 54 -4.20 -11.69 -3.37
CA ASN A 54 -3.49 -10.45 -3.06
C ASN A 54 -4.44 -9.27 -3.14
N TYR A 55 -4.18 -8.30 -2.30
CA TYR A 55 -5.00 -7.10 -2.12
C TYR A 55 -4.09 -5.90 -2.09
N ARG A 56 -4.63 -4.75 -2.48
CA ARG A 56 -3.95 -3.46 -2.39
C ARG A 56 -4.80 -2.49 -1.60
N GLY A 57 -4.18 -1.85 -0.62
CA GLY A 57 -4.73 -0.71 0.11
C GLY A 57 -3.85 0.52 -0.07
N THR A 58 -4.41 1.68 0.26
CA THR A 58 -3.68 2.97 0.27
C THR A 58 -3.72 3.56 1.66
N ILE A 59 -2.57 4.03 2.14
CA ILE A 59 -2.45 4.76 3.40
C ILE A 59 -2.13 6.21 3.06
N THR A 60 -2.86 7.14 3.66
CA THR A 60 -2.63 8.58 3.51
C THR A 60 -2.17 9.20 4.83
N ARG A 61 -1.32 10.21 4.72
CA ARG A 61 -0.91 11.05 5.85
C ARG A 61 -0.80 12.50 5.42
N SER A 62 -0.95 13.40 6.39
CA SER A 62 -0.71 14.82 6.18
C SER A 62 0.23 15.39 7.24
N GLY A 63 1.04 16.37 6.87
CA GLY A 63 2.07 16.93 7.73
C GLY A 63 2.99 17.85 6.95
N SER A 64 4.18 18.10 7.47
CA SER A 64 5.20 18.88 6.77
C SER A 64 6.56 18.64 7.42
N TYR A 65 7.63 19.20 6.85
CA TYR A 65 8.94 19.22 7.53
C TYR A 65 8.93 20.03 8.84
N PHE A 66 7.91 20.85 9.07
CA PHE A 66 7.80 21.74 10.22
C PHE A 66 6.72 21.31 11.22
N SER A 67 6.03 20.19 10.96
CA SER A 67 4.94 19.69 11.81
C SER A 67 4.96 18.17 11.88
N ASP A 68 4.33 17.61 12.91
CA ASP A 68 4.16 16.16 12.98
C ASP A 68 3.33 15.63 11.80
N TRP A 69 3.59 14.39 11.43
CA TRP A 69 2.79 13.66 10.44
C TRP A 69 1.61 12.99 11.14
N HIS A 70 0.41 13.22 10.60
CA HIS A 70 -0.84 12.63 11.04
C HIS A 70 -1.39 11.71 9.96
N TYR A 71 -1.63 10.45 10.31
CA TYR A 71 -2.29 9.49 9.43
C TYR A 71 -3.79 9.78 9.37
N GLU A 72 -4.39 9.63 8.19
CA GLU A 72 -5.83 9.71 8.02
C GLU A 72 -6.45 8.35 8.34
N ASP A 73 -6.48 7.98 9.62
CA ASP A 73 -6.76 6.62 10.12
C ASP A 73 -8.24 6.33 10.39
N TYR A 74 -9.14 7.05 9.73
CA TYR A 74 -10.58 6.98 9.98
C TYR A 74 -11.34 6.30 8.83
N GLY A 75 -12.39 5.54 9.19
CA GLY A 75 -13.30 4.91 8.24
C GLY A 75 -12.80 3.58 7.66
N ASP A 76 -13.51 3.13 6.63
CA ASP A 76 -13.19 1.92 5.89
C ASP A 76 -12.02 2.17 4.93
N ALA A 77 -11.06 1.25 4.87
CA ALA A 77 -10.00 1.30 3.88
C ALA A 77 -10.56 0.94 2.50
N ASP A 78 -10.10 1.65 1.47
CA ASP A 78 -10.36 1.29 0.09
C ASP A 78 -9.40 0.18 -0.34
N ILE A 79 -9.93 -1.04 -0.45
CA ILE A 79 -9.16 -2.26 -0.73
C ILE A 79 -9.61 -2.87 -2.06
N GLU A 80 -8.67 -3.04 -2.98
CA GLU A 80 -8.88 -3.71 -4.26
C GLU A 80 -8.14 -5.06 -4.32
N GLU A 81 -8.75 -6.07 -4.95
CA GLU A 81 -8.07 -7.35 -5.23
C GLU A 81 -7.12 -7.18 -6.42
N VAL A 82 -5.85 -7.58 -6.25
CA VAL A 82 -4.81 -7.42 -7.26
C VAL A 82 -4.17 -8.76 -7.62
N ARG A 83 -3.58 -8.83 -8.81
CA ARG A 83 -2.80 -9.98 -9.27
C ARG A 83 -1.47 -9.52 -9.84
N LYS A 84 -0.40 -10.26 -9.53
CA LYS A 84 0.91 -10.02 -10.11
C LYS A 84 0.86 -10.37 -11.60
N VAL A 85 1.33 -9.47 -12.45
CA VAL A 85 1.41 -9.68 -13.91
C VAL A 85 2.85 -9.42 -14.33
N GLU A 86 3.43 -10.36 -15.07
CA GLU A 86 4.74 -10.16 -15.70
C GLU A 86 4.54 -9.52 -17.08
N ARG A 87 5.34 -8.48 -17.38
CA ARG A 87 5.30 -7.79 -18.67
C ARG A 87 6.71 -7.69 -19.24
N THR A 88 6.91 -8.25 -20.43
CA THR A 88 8.18 -8.15 -21.19
C THR A 88 8.04 -7.08 -22.27
N TYR A 89 9.08 -6.26 -22.47
CA TYR A 89 9.13 -5.24 -23.53
C TYR A 89 10.45 -5.31 -24.32
N THR A 90 10.38 -5.04 -25.62
CA THR A 90 11.55 -4.91 -26.51
C THR A 90 11.88 -3.43 -26.67
N VAL A 91 13.14 -3.05 -26.43
CA VAL A 91 13.65 -1.68 -26.64
C VAL A 91 14.65 -1.70 -27.79
N GLU A 92 14.39 -0.90 -28.82
CA GLU A 92 15.36 -0.59 -29.87
C GLU A 92 15.91 0.82 -29.62
N GLU A 93 17.23 0.93 -29.44
CA GLU A 93 17.91 2.20 -29.15
C GLU A 93 19.11 2.40 -30.08
N TRP A 94 19.21 3.58 -30.68
CA TRP A 94 20.36 3.97 -31.49
C TRP A 94 21.51 4.39 -30.57
N ARG A 95 22.71 3.85 -30.80
CA ARG A 95 23.94 4.24 -30.10
C ARG A 95 24.93 4.83 -31.09
N ALA A 96 25.67 5.85 -30.63
CA ALA A 96 26.80 6.39 -31.38
C ALA A 96 27.86 5.30 -31.59
N VAL A 97 28.48 5.31 -32.78
CA VAL A 97 29.53 4.37 -33.17
C VAL A 97 30.90 4.91 -32.78
#